data_AF-A0AAU8PBG5-F1
#
_entry.id   AF-A0AAU8PBG5-F1
#
_cell.length_a   1.000
_cell.length_b   1.000
_cell.length_c   1.000
_cell.angle_alpha   90.00
_cell.angle_beta   90.00
_cell.angle_gamma   90.00
#
_symmetry.space_group_name_H-M   'P 1'
#
loop_
_entity.id
_entity.type
_entity.pdbx_description
1 polymer ?
#
loop_
_entity_poly.entity_id
_entity_poly.type
_entity_poly.pdbx_seq_one_letter_code
_entity_poly.pdbx_strand_id
1 'polypeptide(L)'
;MELEQMGFARDKERMVYVLFCPEDFLSLRGGSLDDYKDFLLAREERIARLEKRGWYDIEFVPFDREDYAAWLQSDPSRKSLADPVGQWALEVAREPKRVSSLRSRHPYPPFIPPDERLQVEVEAWVFPVEVEDFAAFQGLNRPLPVDLLKKLAGRLLAAGKKSAPPFQRLSRRRARGLAVVPFDRLADPAQLFWLKKKFSRLFCRGDFSELPACFSLPGRCLFRPRPDRIFRRTALSLPFLAVGSMVEVSLFHLETGLFDLSEERAWKECLMFSGLGRRTGGGLFLGPKLARLTAREISLII
;
A
#
# COMPACT_ATOMS: atom_id res chain seq x y z
N MET A 1 17.34 17.12 -9.66
CA MET A 1 16.62 16.16 -10.51
C MET A 1 16.06 15.08 -9.59
N GLU A 2 14.75 14.90 -9.51
CA GLU A 2 14.17 13.83 -8.68
C GLU A 2 14.73 12.47 -9.14
N LEU A 3 15.17 11.61 -8.22
CA LEU A 3 15.74 10.28 -8.52
C LEU A 3 14.83 9.45 -9.45
N GLU A 4 13.53 9.72 -9.40
CA GLU A 4 12.48 9.13 -10.25
C GLU A 4 12.57 9.48 -11.74
N GLN A 5 13.35 10.50 -12.13
CA GLN A 5 13.38 11.03 -13.50
C GLN A 5 14.61 10.58 -14.29
N MET A 6 15.65 10.06 -13.63
CA MET A 6 16.91 9.68 -14.30
C MET A 6 16.74 8.46 -15.20
N GLY A 7 17.27 8.57 -16.43
CA GLY A 7 17.16 7.50 -17.41
C GLY A 7 15.72 7.29 -17.86
N PHE A 8 14.87 8.31 -17.68
CA PHE A 8 13.51 8.35 -18.15
C PHE A 8 13.42 9.45 -19.20
N ALA A 9 13.42 9.05 -20.47
CA ALA A 9 13.37 10.00 -21.56
C ALA A 9 12.22 9.69 -22.51
N ARG A 10 11.75 10.74 -23.18
CA ARG A 10 10.59 10.66 -24.06
C ARG A 10 10.85 11.50 -25.30
N ASP A 11 10.57 10.96 -26.46
CA ASP A 11 10.37 11.74 -27.68
C ASP A 11 8.90 11.69 -28.12
N LYS A 12 8.54 12.24 -29.28
CA LYS A 12 7.13 12.37 -29.68
C LYS A 12 6.39 11.03 -29.78
N GLU A 13 7.12 9.94 -30.00
CA GLU A 13 6.55 8.62 -30.31
C GLU A 13 6.94 7.56 -29.28
N ARG A 14 8.05 7.76 -28.54
CA ARG A 14 8.64 6.71 -27.71
C ARG A 14 8.93 7.19 -26.31
N MET A 15 8.81 6.25 -25.39
CA MET A 15 9.21 6.40 -24.01
C MET A 15 10.28 5.35 -23.72
N VAL A 16 11.45 5.78 -23.27
CA VAL A 16 12.54 4.87 -22.91
C VAL A 16 12.78 4.89 -21.42
N TYR A 17 13.17 3.72 -20.92
CA TYR A 17 13.51 3.52 -19.54
C TYR A 17 14.82 2.75 -19.41
N VAL A 18 15.80 3.36 -18.76
CA VAL A 18 17.13 2.78 -18.56
C VAL A 18 17.12 1.83 -17.37
N LEU A 19 17.49 0.57 -17.57
CA LEU A 19 17.69 -0.42 -16.50
C LEU A 19 19.14 -0.34 -16.00
N PHE A 20 19.34 0.00 -14.74
CA PHE A 20 20.67 -0.01 -14.12
C PHE A 20 20.84 -1.27 -13.29
N CYS A 21 22.00 -1.91 -13.36
CA CYS A 21 22.44 -2.83 -12.30
C CYS A 21 22.90 -2.03 -11.06
N PRO A 22 23.06 -2.68 -9.89
CA PRO A 22 23.54 -2.01 -8.69
C PRO A 22 24.88 -1.31 -8.90
N GLU A 23 25.83 -1.97 -9.57
CA GLU A 23 27.19 -1.47 -9.79
C GLU A 23 27.19 -0.18 -10.64
N ASP A 24 26.40 -0.17 -11.72
CA ASP A 24 26.28 0.98 -12.60
C ASP A 24 25.58 2.15 -11.90
N PHE A 25 24.50 1.87 -11.17
CA PHE A 25 23.81 2.89 -10.38
C PHE A 25 24.76 3.54 -9.38
N LEU A 26 25.48 2.72 -8.59
CA LEU A 26 26.42 3.20 -7.58
C LEU A 26 27.58 3.98 -8.21
N SER A 27 28.08 3.53 -9.37
CA SER A 27 29.17 4.23 -10.06
C SER A 27 28.75 5.60 -10.61
N LEU A 28 27.51 5.75 -11.08
CA LEU A 28 27.01 6.99 -11.67
C LEU A 28 26.49 7.98 -10.62
N ARG A 29 25.90 7.47 -9.53
CA ARG A 29 25.20 8.29 -8.52
C ARG A 29 25.95 8.40 -7.21
N GLY A 30 26.82 7.46 -6.89
CA GLY A 30 27.24 7.21 -5.52
C GLY A 30 26.09 6.68 -4.67
N GLY A 31 26.32 6.61 -3.36
CA GLY A 31 25.33 6.12 -2.39
C GLY A 31 25.51 4.66 -2.03
N SER A 32 24.43 4.06 -1.54
CA SER A 32 24.39 2.71 -0.98
C SER A 32 23.47 1.78 -1.77
N LEU A 33 23.57 0.48 -1.48
CA LEU A 33 22.63 -0.53 -2.01
C LEU A 33 21.18 -0.24 -1.59
N ASP A 34 20.98 0.39 -0.44
CA ASP A 34 19.67 0.80 0.04
C ASP A 34 19.06 1.91 -0.83
N ASP A 35 19.88 2.89 -1.25
CA ASP A 35 19.46 3.93 -2.19
C ASP A 35 19.04 3.32 -3.55
N TYR A 36 19.77 2.29 -3.99
CA TYR A 36 19.44 1.56 -5.21
C TYR A 36 18.09 0.83 -5.10
N LYS A 37 17.81 0.15 -3.99
CA LYS A 37 16.51 -0.50 -3.75
C LYS A 37 15.35 0.51 -3.76
N ASP A 38 15.55 1.66 -3.11
CA ASP A 38 14.54 2.73 -3.09
C ASP A 38 14.31 3.34 -4.47
N PHE A 39 15.38 3.48 -5.25
CA PHE A 39 15.33 3.91 -6.63
C PHE A 39 14.54 2.95 -7.50
N LEU A 40 14.77 1.64 -7.40
CA LEU A 40 14.00 0.65 -8.15
C LEU A 40 12.50 0.74 -7.80
N LEU A 41 12.15 0.84 -6.51
CA LEU A 41 10.74 0.93 -6.08
C LEU A 41 10.05 2.19 -6.58
N ALA A 42 10.75 3.32 -6.52
CA ALA A 42 10.23 4.59 -7.04
C ALA A 42 9.97 4.51 -8.56
N ARG A 43 10.77 3.72 -9.27
CA ARG A 43 10.62 3.50 -10.71
C ARG A 43 9.45 2.61 -11.05
N GLU A 44 9.23 1.51 -10.33
CA GLU A 44 8.01 0.70 -10.48
C GLU A 44 6.74 1.56 -10.27
N GLU A 45 6.72 2.37 -9.22
CA GLU A 45 5.60 3.28 -8.95
C GLU A 45 5.38 4.30 -10.08
N ARG A 46 6.45 4.72 -10.77
CA ARG A 46 6.37 5.62 -11.92
C ARG A 46 5.82 4.89 -13.14
N ILE A 47 6.32 3.70 -13.46
CA ILE A 47 5.83 2.87 -14.57
C ILE A 47 4.33 2.58 -14.39
N ALA A 48 3.93 2.10 -13.22
CA ALA A 48 2.51 1.85 -12.91
C ALA A 48 1.63 3.11 -13.00
N ARG A 49 2.17 4.31 -12.73
CA ARG A 49 1.46 5.59 -12.92
C ARG A 49 1.32 5.95 -14.41
N LEU A 50 2.30 5.61 -15.23
CA LEU A 50 2.31 5.88 -16.67
C LEU A 50 1.37 4.93 -17.40
N GLU A 51 1.37 3.65 -17.07
CA GLU A 51 0.43 2.66 -17.59
C GLU A 51 -1.03 3.08 -17.30
N LYS A 52 -1.31 3.52 -16.06
CA LYS A 52 -2.63 4.07 -15.70
C LYS A 52 -3.04 5.32 -16.48
N ARG A 53 -2.07 6.02 -17.09
CA ARG A 53 -2.29 7.18 -17.97
C ARG A 53 -2.33 6.80 -19.45
N GLY A 54 -2.32 5.51 -19.78
CA GLY A 54 -2.39 5.00 -21.15
C GLY A 54 -1.05 4.80 -21.84
N TRP A 55 0.08 4.89 -21.11
CA TRP A 55 1.41 4.63 -21.67
C TRP A 55 1.77 3.18 -21.46
N TYR A 56 1.52 2.35 -22.47
CA TYR A 56 1.80 0.90 -22.42
C TYR A 56 3.05 0.49 -23.19
N ASP A 57 3.59 1.37 -24.03
CA ASP A 57 4.75 1.10 -24.88
C ASP A 57 5.99 1.83 -24.33
N ILE A 58 6.64 1.21 -23.34
CA ILE A 58 7.86 1.71 -22.72
C ILE A 58 9.00 0.78 -23.13
N GLU A 59 9.99 1.31 -23.85
CA GLU A 59 11.16 0.55 -24.28
C GLU A 59 12.19 0.49 -23.14
N PHE A 60 12.47 -0.72 -22.66
CA PHE A 60 13.45 -0.97 -21.61
C PHE A 60 14.84 -1.17 -22.19
N VAL A 61 15.76 -0.26 -21.86
CA VAL A 61 17.15 -0.23 -22.37
C VAL A 61 18.11 -0.55 -21.22
N PRO A 62 18.83 -1.69 -21.24
CA PRO A 62 19.89 -1.95 -20.27
C PRO A 62 20.99 -0.91 -20.35
N PHE A 63 21.35 -0.32 -19.21
CA PHE A 63 22.51 0.55 -19.13
C PHE A 63 23.78 -0.25 -19.36
N ASP A 64 24.70 0.31 -20.13
CA ASP A 64 26.01 -0.28 -20.36
C ASP A 64 27.05 0.81 -20.26
N ARG A 65 27.91 0.70 -19.24
CA ARG A 65 28.86 1.75 -18.90
C ARG A 65 29.84 2.05 -20.03
N GLU A 66 30.32 1.03 -20.72
CA GLU A 66 31.28 1.16 -21.82
C GLU A 66 30.64 1.84 -23.04
N ASP A 67 29.45 1.38 -23.44
CA ASP A 67 28.69 1.99 -24.53
C ASP A 67 28.31 3.46 -24.23
N TYR A 68 27.88 3.75 -23.00
CA TYR A 68 27.60 5.11 -22.56
C TYR A 68 28.84 6.00 -22.54
N ALA A 69 29.98 5.48 -22.06
CA ALA A 69 31.24 6.23 -22.05
C ALA A 69 31.71 6.54 -23.48
N ALA A 70 31.63 5.58 -24.41
CA ALA A 70 31.94 5.78 -25.82
C ALA A 70 31.03 6.85 -26.45
N TRP A 71 29.74 6.82 -26.12
CA TRP A 71 28.77 7.83 -26.55
C TRP A 71 29.09 9.23 -26.04
N LEU A 72 29.56 9.38 -24.80
CA LEU A 72 30.03 10.67 -24.27
C LEU A 72 31.35 11.13 -24.90
N GLN A 73 32.23 10.20 -25.29
CA GLN A 73 33.50 10.53 -25.93
C GLN A 73 33.33 11.00 -27.38
N SER A 74 32.34 10.45 -28.10
CA SER A 74 32.09 10.85 -29.49
C SER A 74 31.60 12.30 -29.63
N ASP A 75 30.98 12.84 -28.57
CA ASP A 75 30.62 14.25 -28.49
C ASP A 75 30.62 14.73 -27.02
N PRO A 76 31.68 15.42 -26.58
CA PRO A 76 31.80 15.89 -25.20
C PRO A 76 30.69 16.86 -24.75
N SER A 77 30.01 17.55 -25.68
CA SER A 77 28.91 18.47 -25.34
C SER A 77 27.73 17.75 -24.67
N ARG A 78 27.61 16.44 -24.92
CA ARG A 78 26.58 15.57 -24.33
C ARG A 78 26.64 15.52 -22.81
N LYS A 79 27.80 15.73 -22.19
CA LYS A 79 27.94 15.79 -20.73
C LYS A 79 27.14 16.93 -20.09
N SER A 80 26.88 17.99 -20.84
CA SER A 80 26.15 19.18 -20.39
C SER A 80 24.63 19.08 -20.59
N LEU A 81 24.13 17.96 -21.13
CA LEU A 81 22.69 17.74 -21.30
C LEU A 81 22.01 17.63 -19.92
N ALA A 82 20.72 18.01 -19.87
CA ALA A 82 19.95 17.94 -18.63
C ALA A 82 19.74 16.51 -18.10
N ASP A 83 19.59 15.52 -19.00
CA ASP A 83 19.58 14.09 -18.69
C ASP A 83 20.37 13.32 -19.76
N PRO A 84 21.71 13.27 -19.65
CA PRO A 84 22.56 12.66 -20.67
C PRO A 84 22.31 11.16 -20.78
N VAL A 85 21.92 10.50 -19.68
CA VAL A 85 21.64 9.05 -19.67
C VAL A 85 20.31 8.76 -20.38
N GLY A 86 19.28 9.56 -20.14
CA GLY A 86 18.03 9.46 -20.89
C GLY A 86 18.19 9.72 -22.39
N GLN A 87 19.01 10.70 -22.78
CA GLN A 87 19.28 10.99 -24.20
C GLN A 87 20.05 9.87 -24.90
N TRP A 88 21.09 9.33 -24.24
CA TRP A 88 21.78 8.14 -24.72
C TRP A 88 20.81 6.98 -24.96
N ALA A 89 19.90 6.73 -24.02
CA ALA A 89 18.93 5.65 -24.14
C ALA A 89 17.92 5.86 -25.28
N LEU A 90 17.53 7.11 -25.56
CA LEU A 90 16.69 7.44 -26.72
C LEU A 90 17.42 7.14 -28.04
N GLU A 91 18.71 7.46 -28.13
CA GLU A 91 19.51 7.14 -29.32
C GLU A 91 19.63 5.62 -29.49
N VAL A 92 19.96 4.89 -28.42
CA VAL A 92 20.03 3.42 -28.42
C VAL A 92 18.70 2.79 -28.84
N ALA A 93 17.58 3.27 -28.30
CA ALA A 93 16.24 2.75 -28.59
C ALA A 93 15.78 2.99 -30.05
N ARG A 94 16.46 3.85 -30.80
CA ARG A 94 16.23 4.00 -32.25
C ARG A 94 16.87 2.89 -33.07
N GLU A 95 17.77 2.12 -32.48
CA GLU A 95 18.53 1.06 -33.12
C GLU A 95 18.20 -0.32 -32.52
N PRO A 96 17.19 -1.05 -33.04
CA PRO A 96 16.73 -2.32 -32.46
C PRO A 96 17.83 -3.36 -32.28
N LYS A 97 18.81 -3.41 -33.21
CA LYS A 97 19.95 -4.33 -33.12
C LYS A 97 20.86 -4.00 -31.92
N ARG A 98 21.04 -2.72 -31.62
CA ARG A 98 21.85 -2.26 -30.49
C ARG A 98 21.16 -2.57 -29.17
N VAL A 99 19.85 -2.36 -29.08
CA VAL A 99 19.04 -2.78 -27.92
C VAL A 99 19.16 -4.29 -27.69
N SER A 100 19.01 -5.11 -28.74
CA SER A 100 19.14 -6.56 -28.62
C SER A 100 20.53 -7.01 -28.16
N SER A 101 21.59 -6.34 -28.64
CA SER A 101 22.97 -6.57 -28.18
C SER A 101 23.19 -6.17 -26.71
N LEU A 102 22.56 -5.09 -26.25
CA LEU A 102 22.60 -4.70 -24.84
C LEU A 102 21.87 -5.72 -23.96
N ARG A 103 20.69 -6.19 -24.40
CA ARG A 103 19.93 -7.22 -23.69
C ARG A 103 20.64 -8.56 -23.60
N SER A 104 21.43 -8.95 -24.60
CA SER A 104 22.22 -10.19 -24.51
C SER A 104 23.38 -10.08 -23.52
N ARG A 105 23.98 -8.88 -23.37
CA ARG A 105 25.03 -8.61 -22.37
C ARG A 105 24.47 -8.44 -20.95
N HIS A 106 23.25 -7.92 -20.84
CA HIS A 106 22.56 -7.64 -19.58
C HIS A 106 21.18 -8.32 -19.54
N PRO A 107 21.13 -9.66 -19.44
CA PRO A 107 19.90 -10.43 -19.67
C PRO A 107 18.89 -10.35 -18.53
N TYR A 108 19.31 -9.97 -17.32
CA TYR A 108 18.45 -9.95 -16.15
C TYR A 108 17.98 -8.53 -15.85
N PRO A 109 16.66 -8.25 -15.89
CA PRO A 109 16.16 -6.99 -15.39
C PRO A 109 16.42 -6.89 -13.88
N PRO A 110 16.70 -5.68 -13.35
CA PRO A 110 16.78 -5.44 -11.92
C PRO A 110 15.52 -5.96 -11.23
N PHE A 111 15.71 -6.86 -10.27
CA PHE A 111 14.62 -7.38 -9.45
C PHE A 111 14.51 -6.56 -8.17
N ILE A 112 13.27 -6.23 -7.78
CA ILE A 112 12.98 -5.66 -6.48
C ILE A 112 12.49 -6.77 -5.57
N PRO A 113 13.25 -7.10 -4.52
CA PRO A 113 12.76 -8.01 -3.51
C PRO A 113 11.45 -7.50 -2.88
N PRO A 114 10.33 -8.24 -2.98
CA PRO A 114 9.03 -7.81 -2.44
C PRO A 114 8.99 -7.82 -0.91
N ASP A 115 9.96 -8.48 -0.27
CA ASP A 115 10.15 -8.61 1.17
C ASP A 115 10.50 -7.30 1.89
N GLU A 116 10.93 -6.27 1.16
CA GLU A 116 11.16 -4.93 1.71
C GLU A 116 10.18 -3.88 1.19
N ARG A 117 9.35 -4.17 0.18
CA ARG A 117 8.40 -3.19 -0.37
C ARG A 117 7.36 -2.83 0.67
N LEU A 118 7.22 -1.56 1.02
CA LEU A 118 6.16 -1.10 1.92
C LEU A 118 4.78 -1.36 1.31
N GLN A 119 3.92 -2.04 2.06
CA GLN A 119 2.51 -2.19 1.76
C GLN A 119 1.66 -1.69 2.93
N VAL A 120 0.53 -1.08 2.59
CA VAL A 120 -0.44 -0.54 3.53
C VAL A 120 -1.82 -0.97 3.08
N GLU A 121 -2.48 -1.76 3.90
CA GLU A 121 -3.82 -2.28 3.67
C GLU A 121 -4.75 -1.86 4.81
N VAL A 122 -6.00 -1.57 4.45
CA VAL A 122 -7.07 -1.38 5.43
C VAL A 122 -7.92 -2.62 5.39
N GLU A 123 -7.96 -3.31 6.53
CA GLU A 123 -8.82 -4.47 6.76
C GLU A 123 -9.91 -4.07 7.75
N ALA A 124 -11.03 -4.77 7.72
CA ALA A 124 -12.09 -4.49 8.67
C ALA A 124 -12.87 -5.74 9.04
N TRP A 125 -13.25 -5.80 10.31
CA TRP A 125 -14.27 -6.74 10.75
C TRP A 125 -15.62 -6.11 10.58
N VAL A 126 -16.57 -6.82 9.97
CA VAL A 126 -17.92 -6.31 9.72
C VAL A 126 -18.95 -7.19 10.41
N PHE A 127 -19.89 -6.57 11.13
CA PHE A 127 -20.88 -7.26 11.94
C PHE A 127 -22.27 -6.65 11.79
N PRO A 128 -23.34 -7.46 11.74
CA PRO A 128 -24.70 -6.97 11.98
C PRO A 128 -24.85 -6.52 13.42
N VAL A 129 -25.51 -5.38 13.61
CA VAL A 129 -25.98 -4.93 14.92
C VAL A 129 -27.39 -4.38 14.83
N GLU A 130 -28.10 -4.49 15.95
CA GLU A 130 -29.37 -3.81 16.18
C GLU A 130 -29.13 -2.56 17.04
N VAL A 131 -29.56 -1.41 16.55
CA VAL A 131 -29.38 -0.11 17.22
C VAL A 131 -30.75 0.34 17.66
N GLU A 132 -31.02 0.23 18.96
CA GLU A 132 -32.38 0.36 19.51
C GLU A 132 -32.92 1.80 19.45
N ASP A 133 -32.04 2.80 19.57
CA ASP A 133 -32.41 4.22 19.55
C ASP A 133 -31.29 5.16 19.06
N PHE A 134 -31.61 6.46 19.01
CA PHE A 134 -30.67 7.50 18.58
C PHE A 134 -29.50 7.73 19.56
N ALA A 135 -29.68 7.48 20.86
CA ALA A 135 -28.62 7.64 21.85
C ALA A 135 -27.57 6.53 21.70
N ALA A 136 -28.01 5.28 21.49
CA ALA A 136 -27.16 4.15 21.12
C ALA A 136 -26.41 4.42 19.81
N PHE A 137 -27.08 5.02 18.82
CA PHE A 137 -26.43 5.46 17.59
C PHE A 137 -25.33 6.50 17.83
N GLN A 138 -25.57 7.51 18.68
CA GLN A 138 -24.52 8.47 19.04
C GLN A 138 -23.34 7.82 19.75
N GLY A 139 -23.59 6.75 20.52
CA GLY A 139 -22.57 5.91 21.14
C GLY A 139 -21.58 5.30 20.14
N LEU A 140 -22.03 4.96 18.93
CA LEU A 140 -21.20 4.36 17.87
C LEU A 140 -20.01 5.20 17.44
N ASN A 141 -20.14 6.52 17.54
CA ASN A 141 -19.12 7.47 17.13
C ASN A 141 -18.17 7.84 18.28
N ARG A 142 -18.31 7.22 19.46
CA ARG A 142 -17.39 7.42 20.58
C ARG A 142 -16.13 6.59 20.40
N PRO A 143 -14.95 7.11 20.80
CA PRO A 143 -13.73 6.32 20.82
C PRO A 143 -13.88 5.08 21.69
N LEU A 144 -13.38 3.95 21.20
CA LEU A 144 -13.23 2.72 21.96
C LEU A 144 -12.04 2.84 22.92
N PRO A 145 -12.05 2.13 24.06
CA PRO A 145 -10.91 2.12 24.98
C PRO A 145 -9.63 1.61 24.30
N VAL A 146 -8.53 2.35 24.46
CA VAL A 146 -7.24 2.02 23.81
C VAL A 146 -6.73 0.64 24.21
N ASP A 147 -6.93 0.22 25.47
CA ASP A 147 -6.48 -1.09 25.94
C ASP A 147 -7.25 -2.24 25.28
N LEU A 148 -8.54 -2.04 24.98
CA LEU A 148 -9.34 -2.99 24.21
C LEU A 148 -8.81 -3.08 22.78
N LEU A 149 -8.56 -1.93 22.13
CA LEU A 149 -8.03 -1.87 20.78
C LEU A 149 -6.66 -2.56 20.66
N LYS A 150 -5.76 -2.34 21.63
CA LYS A 150 -4.46 -3.03 21.70
C LYS A 150 -4.60 -4.54 21.83
N LYS A 151 -5.52 -5.01 22.69
CA LYS A 151 -5.80 -6.45 22.83
C LYS A 151 -6.31 -7.06 21.53
N LEU A 152 -7.20 -6.38 20.82
CA LEU A 152 -7.74 -6.86 19.54
C LEU A 152 -6.66 -6.91 18.46
N ALA A 153 -5.83 -5.87 18.35
CA ALA A 153 -4.69 -5.86 17.42
C ALA A 153 -3.68 -6.97 17.72
N GLY A 154 -3.37 -7.20 19.00
CA GLY A 154 -2.50 -8.30 19.43
C GLY A 154 -3.08 -9.68 19.08
N ARG A 155 -4.40 -9.87 19.23
CA ARG A 155 -5.08 -11.10 18.81
C ARG A 155 -5.02 -11.31 17.31
N LEU A 156 -5.20 -10.25 16.51
CA LEU A 156 -5.07 -10.31 15.05
C LEU A 156 -3.67 -10.72 14.63
N LEU A 157 -2.64 -10.12 15.23
CA LEU A 157 -1.25 -10.49 14.95
C LEU A 157 -0.96 -11.95 15.34
N ALA A 158 -1.45 -12.41 16.49
CA ALA A 158 -1.28 -13.81 16.91
C ALA A 158 -2.06 -14.81 16.04
N ALA A 159 -3.20 -14.38 15.50
CA ALA A 159 -4.05 -15.16 14.61
C ALA A 159 -3.41 -15.43 13.25
N GLY A 160 -2.68 -14.45 12.70
CA GLY A 160 -1.96 -14.56 11.43
C GLY A 160 -0.66 -15.34 11.51
N LYS A 161 -0.71 -16.56 12.09
CA LYS A 161 0.20 -17.75 12.19
C LYS A 161 1.70 -17.69 11.81
N LYS A 162 2.30 -16.56 11.47
CA LYS A 162 3.75 -16.36 11.33
C LYS A 162 4.22 -15.27 12.27
N SER A 163 5.38 -15.53 12.87
CA SER A 163 6.20 -14.55 13.58
C SER A 163 6.77 -13.53 12.57
N ALA A 164 5.91 -12.74 11.94
CA ALA A 164 6.36 -11.56 11.22
C ALA A 164 7.13 -10.69 12.22
N PRO A 165 8.35 -10.24 11.89
CA PRO A 165 9.07 -9.36 12.79
C PRO A 165 8.25 -8.07 13.01
N PRO A 166 8.47 -7.34 14.12
CA PRO A 166 7.83 -6.05 14.33
C PRO A 166 8.08 -5.11 13.15
N PHE A 167 7.08 -4.30 12.81
CA PHE A 167 7.21 -3.28 11.77
C PHE A 167 8.43 -2.39 12.02
N GLN A 168 9.27 -2.28 10.99
CA GLN A 168 10.36 -1.33 10.95
C GLN A 168 10.34 -0.60 9.62
N ARG A 169 10.27 0.74 9.67
CA ARG A 169 10.42 1.57 8.49
C ARG A 169 11.90 1.61 8.08
N LEU A 170 12.19 1.29 6.82
CA LEU A 170 13.55 1.40 6.25
C LEU A 170 13.71 2.67 5.42
N SER A 171 12.68 3.05 4.66
CA SER A 171 12.66 4.25 3.83
C SER A 171 11.22 4.67 3.56
N ARG A 172 10.99 5.73 2.77
CA ARG A 172 9.63 6.09 2.31
C ARG A 172 8.91 4.98 1.53
N ARG A 173 9.63 4.04 0.93
CA ARG A 173 9.07 2.96 0.10
C ARG A 173 9.35 1.58 0.65
N ARG A 174 10.17 1.47 1.70
CA ARG A 174 10.59 0.20 2.26
C ARG A 174 10.26 0.05 3.73
N ALA A 175 9.89 -1.16 4.10
CA ALA A 175 9.69 -1.58 5.46
C ALA A 175 9.97 -3.08 5.60
N ARG A 176 10.23 -3.52 6.83
CA ARG A 176 10.28 -4.93 7.22
C ARG A 176 9.23 -5.20 8.26
N GLY A 177 8.85 -6.47 8.38
CA GLY A 177 7.91 -6.91 9.39
C GLY A 177 6.49 -6.42 9.15
N LEU A 178 5.69 -6.47 10.21
CA LEU A 178 4.27 -6.17 10.21
C LEU A 178 3.87 -5.45 11.48
N ALA A 179 2.91 -4.54 11.35
CA ALA A 179 2.13 -4.01 12.45
C ALA A 179 0.67 -3.91 12.04
N VAL A 180 -0.20 -4.08 13.04
CA VAL A 180 -1.64 -3.90 12.92
C VAL A 180 -2.04 -2.77 13.85
N VAL A 181 -2.55 -1.68 13.29
CA VAL A 181 -2.95 -0.50 14.05
C VAL A 181 -4.47 -0.31 13.94
N PRO A 182 -5.22 -0.43 15.03
CA PRO A 182 -6.67 -0.24 15.01
C PRO A 182 -7.05 1.23 14.81
N PHE A 183 -8.25 1.46 14.32
CA PHE A 183 -8.89 2.78 14.41
C PHE A 183 -9.62 2.96 15.74
N ASP A 184 -9.72 4.21 16.19
CA ASP A 184 -10.30 4.54 17.48
C ASP A 184 -11.82 4.34 17.57
N ARG A 185 -12.51 4.14 16.44
CA ARG A 185 -13.97 4.10 16.34
C ARG A 185 -14.46 3.09 15.31
N LEU A 186 -15.73 2.72 15.43
CA LEU A 186 -16.45 1.96 14.41
C LEU A 186 -16.70 2.84 13.17
N ALA A 187 -16.57 2.26 11.99
CA ALA A 187 -16.73 2.92 10.70
C ALA A 187 -17.87 2.31 9.89
N ASP A 188 -18.51 3.14 9.06
CA ASP A 188 -19.45 2.66 8.05
C ASP A 188 -18.70 1.79 7.03
N PRO A 189 -19.07 0.51 6.83
CA PRO A 189 -18.42 -0.36 5.85
C PRO A 189 -18.33 0.26 4.44
N ALA A 190 -19.30 1.10 4.07
CA ALA A 190 -19.31 1.82 2.79
C ALA A 190 -18.14 2.80 2.62
N GLN A 191 -17.53 3.26 3.72
CA GLN A 191 -16.46 4.26 3.72
C GLN A 191 -15.06 3.67 3.79
N LEU A 192 -14.93 2.34 3.95
CA LEU A 192 -13.64 1.66 4.10
C LEU A 192 -12.74 1.81 2.87
N PHE A 193 -13.32 1.83 1.66
CA PHE A 193 -12.57 2.09 0.42
C PHE A 193 -11.86 3.47 0.45
N TRP A 194 -12.53 4.49 0.97
CA TRP A 194 -11.94 5.82 1.09
C TRP A 194 -10.82 5.83 2.13
N LEU A 195 -11.01 5.10 3.24
CA LEU A 195 -10.00 4.97 4.29
C LEU A 195 -8.72 4.33 3.74
N LYS A 196 -8.84 3.23 2.98
CA LYS A 196 -7.73 2.59 2.26
C LYS A 196 -6.98 3.60 1.40
N LYS A 197 -7.67 4.30 0.50
CA LYS A 197 -7.05 5.29 -0.40
C LYS A 197 -6.36 6.44 0.34
N LYS A 198 -6.93 6.90 1.45
CA LYS A 198 -6.34 7.97 2.28
C LYS A 198 -5.05 7.50 2.93
N PHE A 199 -5.07 6.33 3.57
CA PHE A 199 -3.92 5.84 4.34
C PHE A 199 -2.77 5.37 3.45
N SER A 200 -3.03 4.73 2.31
CA SER A 200 -1.96 4.44 1.35
C SER A 200 -1.22 5.72 0.93
N ARG A 201 -1.93 6.82 0.66
CA ARG A 201 -1.31 8.11 0.34
C ARG A 201 -0.57 8.73 1.51
N LEU A 202 -1.13 8.64 2.71
CA LEU A 202 -0.54 9.19 3.92
C LEU A 202 0.81 8.52 4.18
N PHE A 203 0.89 7.19 4.11
CA PHE A 203 2.11 6.43 4.34
C PHE A 203 3.17 6.57 3.23
N CYS A 204 2.77 6.80 1.98
CA CYS A 204 3.72 7.13 0.91
C CYS A 204 4.35 8.53 1.07
N ARG A 205 3.65 9.47 1.73
CA ARG A 205 4.10 10.87 1.85
C ARG A 205 4.69 11.21 3.22
N GLY A 206 4.19 10.57 4.26
CA GLY A 206 4.56 10.82 5.64
C GLY A 206 5.81 10.05 6.04
N ASP A 207 6.49 10.58 7.05
CA ASP A 207 7.57 9.89 7.75
C ASP A 207 6.98 9.21 8.98
N PHE A 208 6.58 7.95 8.82
CA PHE A 208 6.11 7.11 9.91
C PHE A 208 7.27 6.21 10.34
N SER A 209 8.17 6.76 11.15
CA SER A 209 9.18 5.97 11.87
C SER A 209 8.53 5.11 12.94
N GLU A 210 7.54 5.67 13.63
CA GLU A 210 6.76 5.00 14.67
C GLU A 210 5.26 5.06 14.35
N LEU A 211 4.56 3.99 14.72
CA LEU A 211 3.11 3.87 14.54
C LEU A 211 2.39 4.22 15.84
N PRO A 212 1.29 4.97 15.78
CA PRO A 212 0.49 5.24 16.98
C PRO A 212 -0.19 3.95 17.46
N ALA A 213 -0.60 3.94 18.73
CA ALA A 213 -1.37 2.82 19.28
C ALA A 213 -2.75 2.64 18.58
N CYS A 214 -3.33 3.73 18.08
CA CYS A 214 -4.53 3.72 17.26
C CYS A 214 -4.59 4.98 16.37
N PHE A 215 -5.30 4.89 15.24
CA PHE A 215 -5.59 6.04 14.39
C PHE A 215 -6.98 6.62 14.66
N SER A 216 -7.10 7.95 14.67
CA SER A 216 -8.42 8.56 14.72
C SER A 216 -9.18 8.39 13.41
N LEU A 217 -10.40 7.86 13.52
CA LEU A 217 -11.25 7.66 12.35
C LEU A 217 -11.68 9.02 11.78
N PRO A 218 -11.44 9.30 10.48
CA PRO A 218 -11.81 10.58 9.89
C PRO A 218 -13.32 10.80 9.90
N GLY A 219 -13.76 12.04 10.14
CA GLY A 219 -15.19 12.39 10.27
C GLY A 219 -16.11 11.99 9.11
N ARG A 220 -15.55 11.76 7.91
CA ARG A 220 -16.30 11.26 6.74
C ARG A 220 -16.62 9.76 6.83
N CYS A 221 -15.85 9.00 7.60
CA CYS A 221 -16.03 7.56 7.82
C CYS A 221 -16.93 7.25 9.02
N LEU A 222 -17.28 8.26 9.81
CA LEU A 222 -18.20 8.13 10.94
C LEU A 222 -19.61 7.78 10.45
N PHE A 223 -20.34 7.05 11.29
CA PHE A 223 -21.73 6.72 11.03
C PHE A 223 -22.58 7.99 11.06
N ARG A 224 -23.36 8.20 10.00
CA ARG A 224 -24.33 9.30 9.91
C ARG A 224 -25.76 8.73 9.94
N PRO A 225 -26.63 9.26 10.80
CA PRO A 225 -28.00 8.76 10.89
C PRO A 225 -28.72 9.15 9.59
N ARG A 226 -29.50 8.20 9.06
CA ARG A 226 -30.46 8.48 7.98
C ARG A 226 -31.83 8.72 8.64
N PRO A 227 -32.42 9.93 8.52
CA PRO A 227 -33.65 10.27 9.24
C PRO A 227 -34.86 9.38 8.89
N ASP A 228 -34.80 8.73 7.73
CA ASP A 228 -35.87 7.98 7.08
C ASP A 228 -35.85 6.47 7.35
N ARG A 229 -34.84 5.95 8.08
CA ARG A 229 -34.72 4.52 8.37
C ARG A 229 -34.93 4.26 9.85
N ILE A 230 -35.97 3.48 10.18
CA ILE A 230 -36.16 2.92 11.51
C ILE A 230 -34.91 2.12 11.86
N PHE A 231 -34.14 2.64 12.83
CA PHE A 231 -32.89 2.07 13.33
C PHE A 231 -33.21 0.71 13.96
N ARG A 232 -33.09 -0.38 13.21
CA ARG A 232 -33.23 -1.73 13.77
C ARG A 232 -32.12 -2.66 13.36
N ARG A 233 -31.56 -2.54 12.15
CA ARG A 233 -30.41 -3.37 11.74
C ARG A 233 -29.46 -2.59 10.85
N THR A 234 -28.18 -2.60 11.20
CA THR A 234 -27.10 -2.00 10.39
C THR A 234 -25.83 -2.85 10.48
N ALA A 235 -24.90 -2.65 9.56
CA ALA A 235 -23.59 -3.28 9.58
C ALA A 235 -22.57 -2.29 10.13
N LEU A 236 -21.84 -2.67 11.17
CA LEU A 236 -20.72 -1.90 11.69
C LEU A 236 -19.41 -2.52 11.26
N SER A 237 -18.40 -1.67 11.02
CA SER A 237 -17.05 -2.16 10.84
C SER A 237 -16.08 -1.64 11.90
N LEU A 238 -15.19 -2.50 12.38
CA LEU A 238 -14.00 -2.07 13.13
C LEU A 238 -12.81 -2.16 12.16
N PRO A 239 -12.30 -1.02 11.65
CA PRO A 239 -11.18 -1.04 10.75
C PRO A 239 -9.85 -1.17 11.50
N PHE A 240 -8.88 -1.76 10.81
CA PHE A 240 -7.48 -1.88 11.21
C PHE A 240 -6.61 -1.55 10.00
N LEU A 241 -5.44 -0.99 10.26
CA LEU A 241 -4.40 -0.77 9.28
C LEU A 241 -3.35 -1.87 9.42
N ALA A 242 -3.18 -2.70 8.40
CA ALA A 242 -2.04 -3.60 8.28
C ALA A 242 -0.94 -2.87 7.49
N VAL A 243 0.22 -2.70 8.10
CA VAL A 243 1.36 -2.01 7.50
C VAL A 243 2.64 -2.80 7.73
N GLY A 244 3.43 -2.95 6.68
CA GLY A 244 4.57 -3.86 6.70
C GLY A 244 5.25 -3.96 5.36
N SER A 245 6.09 -4.98 5.21
CA SER A 245 6.51 -5.39 3.88
C SER A 245 5.36 -6.06 3.12
N MET A 246 5.43 -6.03 1.79
CA MET A 246 4.40 -6.57 0.92
C MET A 246 4.16 -8.05 1.17
N VAL A 247 5.25 -8.82 1.40
CA VAL A 247 5.16 -10.24 1.71
C VAL A 247 4.41 -10.46 3.03
N GLU A 248 4.79 -9.76 4.09
CA GLU A 248 4.19 -9.94 5.42
C GLU A 248 2.74 -9.48 5.46
N VAL A 249 2.40 -8.35 4.84
CA VAL A 249 1.02 -7.86 4.76
C VAL A 249 0.16 -8.82 3.92
N SER A 250 0.70 -9.37 2.82
CA SER A 250 -0.03 -10.33 1.99
C SER A 250 -0.26 -11.66 2.71
N LEU A 251 0.72 -12.15 3.47
CA LEU A 251 0.59 -13.36 4.27
C LEU A 251 -0.41 -13.16 5.42
N PHE A 252 -0.28 -12.06 6.17
CA PHE A 252 -1.24 -11.67 7.20
C PHE A 252 -2.66 -11.68 6.64
N HIS A 253 -2.86 -11.07 5.47
CA HIS A 253 -4.14 -11.04 4.81
C HIS A 253 -4.72 -12.43 4.51
N LEU A 254 -3.91 -13.33 3.93
CA LEU A 254 -4.33 -14.69 3.61
C LEU A 254 -4.73 -15.48 4.86
N GLU A 255 -4.05 -15.25 5.97
CA GLU A 255 -4.24 -15.98 7.21
C GLU A 255 -5.39 -15.42 8.06
N THR A 256 -5.59 -14.10 8.10
CA THR A 256 -6.72 -13.47 8.79
C THR A 256 -8.03 -13.60 8.03
N GLY A 257 -7.99 -13.68 6.69
CA GLY A 257 -9.16 -13.95 5.86
C GLY A 257 -9.83 -15.31 6.13
N LEU A 258 -9.11 -16.23 6.79
CA LEU A 258 -9.59 -17.55 7.21
C LEU A 258 -9.96 -17.60 8.71
N PHE A 259 -9.72 -16.52 9.44
CA PHE A 259 -9.87 -16.49 10.88
C PHE A 259 -11.31 -16.10 11.25
N ASP A 260 -12.10 -17.11 11.62
CA ASP A 260 -13.43 -16.91 12.21
C ASP A 260 -13.30 -16.47 13.68
N LEU A 261 -13.40 -15.16 13.93
CA LEU A 261 -13.47 -14.59 15.29
C LEU A 261 -14.89 -14.69 15.88
N SER A 262 -15.60 -15.79 15.62
CA SER A 262 -16.86 -16.10 16.28
C SER A 262 -16.74 -16.21 17.81
N GLU A 263 -15.53 -16.14 18.39
CA GLU A 263 -15.27 -15.93 19.82
C GLU A 263 -15.91 -14.63 20.34
N GLU A 264 -17.17 -14.78 20.72
CA GLU A 264 -18.15 -13.87 21.29
C GLU A 264 -17.65 -12.85 22.32
N ARG A 265 -16.54 -13.11 23.02
CA ARG A 265 -16.15 -12.42 24.25
C ARG A 265 -15.51 -11.05 24.01
N ALA A 266 -14.60 -10.93 23.04
CA ALA A 266 -13.92 -9.67 22.75
C ALA A 266 -14.88 -8.60 22.20
N TRP A 267 -15.91 -9.05 21.49
CA TRP A 267 -16.90 -8.18 20.86
C TRP A 267 -18.04 -7.79 21.80
N LYS A 268 -18.46 -8.69 22.70
CA LYS A 268 -19.33 -8.31 23.83
C LYS A 268 -18.73 -7.12 24.58
N GLU A 269 -17.42 -7.11 24.80
CA GLU A 269 -16.73 -5.97 25.40
C GLU A 269 -16.86 -4.70 24.52
N CYS A 270 -16.56 -4.75 23.21
CA CYS A 270 -16.72 -3.60 22.31
C CYS A 270 -18.15 -3.02 22.26
N LEU A 271 -19.17 -3.89 22.15
CA LEU A 271 -20.57 -3.49 22.08
C LEU A 271 -21.05 -2.89 23.40
N MET A 272 -20.65 -3.50 24.54
CA MET A 272 -20.98 -3.00 25.87
C MET A 272 -20.37 -1.62 26.12
N PHE A 273 -19.12 -1.38 25.72
CA PHE A 273 -18.48 -0.06 25.84
C PHE A 273 -19.13 1.01 24.95
N SER A 274 -19.73 0.60 23.84
CA SER A 274 -20.41 1.50 22.91
C SER A 274 -21.88 1.78 23.30
N GLY A 275 -22.38 1.14 24.37
CA GLY A 275 -23.76 1.27 24.82
C GLY A 275 -24.79 0.64 23.88
N LEU A 276 -24.41 -0.39 23.12
CA LEU A 276 -25.22 -0.99 22.05
C LEU A 276 -25.97 -2.25 22.48
N GLY A 277 -27.14 -2.45 21.87
CA GLY A 277 -28.03 -3.60 22.04
C GLY A 277 -27.49 -4.95 21.55
N ARG A 278 -28.33 -5.98 21.65
CA ARG A 278 -27.97 -7.40 21.47
C ARG A 278 -27.49 -7.72 20.04
N ARG A 279 -26.48 -8.59 19.93
CA ARG A 279 -25.99 -9.18 18.66
C ARG A 279 -27.07 -10.06 18.03
N THR A 280 -27.29 -9.93 16.71
CA THR A 280 -28.29 -10.75 15.99
C THR A 280 -27.71 -11.85 15.10
N GLY A 281 -26.37 -11.95 14.93
CA GLY A 281 -25.75 -12.95 14.06
C GLY A 281 -24.21 -13.03 14.09
N GLY A 282 -23.62 -13.94 13.29
CA GLY A 282 -22.17 -14.15 13.11
C GLY A 282 -21.44 -12.93 12.54
N GLY A 283 -20.13 -12.81 12.80
CA GLY A 283 -19.30 -11.73 12.27
C GLY A 283 -18.52 -12.16 11.05
N LEU A 284 -18.30 -11.27 10.09
CA LEU A 284 -17.50 -11.54 8.90
C LEU A 284 -16.23 -10.71 8.91
N PHE A 285 -15.08 -11.37 8.81
CA PHE A 285 -13.83 -10.71 8.50
C PHE A 285 -13.83 -10.33 7.01
N LEU A 286 -13.79 -9.04 6.69
CA LEU A 286 -13.66 -8.58 5.31
C LEU A 286 -12.24 -8.04 5.09
N GLY A 287 -11.41 -8.84 4.41
CA GLY A 287 -10.15 -8.38 3.82
C GLY A 287 -10.36 -7.54 2.53
N PRO A 288 -9.47 -7.59 1.52
CA PRO A 288 -9.53 -6.82 0.28
C PRO A 288 -10.72 -7.17 -0.62
N LYS A 289 -11.56 -8.16 -0.26
CA LYS A 289 -12.92 -8.31 -0.82
C LYS A 289 -13.81 -7.08 -0.61
N LEU A 290 -13.45 -6.18 0.31
CA LEU A 290 -14.00 -4.82 0.42
C LEU A 290 -13.90 -4.00 -0.87
N ALA A 291 -12.94 -4.29 -1.75
CA ALA A 291 -12.79 -3.58 -3.03
C ALA A 291 -13.83 -4.01 -4.09
N ARG A 292 -14.56 -5.11 -3.87
CA ARG A 292 -15.53 -5.65 -4.84
C ARG A 292 -16.97 -5.67 -4.35
N LEU A 293 -17.19 -5.54 -3.04
CA LEU A 293 -18.53 -5.54 -2.46
C LEU A 293 -18.97 -4.10 -2.17
N THR A 294 -20.03 -3.69 -2.84
CA THR A 294 -20.81 -2.49 -2.52
C THR A 294 -21.43 -2.62 -1.12
N ALA A 295 -21.73 -1.49 -0.49
CA ALA A 295 -22.43 -1.47 0.80
C ALA A 295 -23.76 -2.27 0.78
N ARG A 296 -24.41 -2.31 -0.40
CA ARG A 296 -25.60 -3.12 -0.64
C ARG A 296 -25.28 -4.62 -0.60
N GLU A 297 -24.18 -5.06 -1.21
CA GLU A 297 -23.76 -6.46 -1.17
C GLU A 297 -23.32 -6.88 0.23
N ILE A 298 -22.64 -6.01 0.97
CA ILE A 298 -22.30 -6.24 2.39
C ILE A 298 -23.57 -6.36 3.25
N SER A 299 -24.59 -5.55 2.97
CA SER A 299 -25.89 -5.60 3.69
C SER A 299 -26.79 -6.77 3.27
N LEU A 300 -26.45 -7.48 2.18
CA LEU A 300 -27.18 -8.67 1.71
C LEU A 300 -26.51 -9.98 2.17
N ILE A 301 -25.21 -9.92 2.48
CA ILE A 301 -24.43 -11.04 3.04
C ILE A 301 -24.67 -11.17 4.56
N ILE A 302 -24.97 -10.05 5.22
CA ILE A 302 -25.20 -9.91 6.67
C ILE A 302 -26.71 -9.89 6.96
#